data_AF-A0A9D6NSL4-F1
#
_entry.id   AF-A0A9D6NSL4-F1
#
_cell.length_a   1.000
_cell.length_b   1.000
_cell.length_c   1.000
_cell.angle_alpha   90.00
_cell.angle_beta   90.00
_cell.angle_gamma   90.00
#
_symmetry.space_group_name_H-M   'P 1'
#
loop_
_entity.id
_entity.type
_entity.pdbx_description
1 polymer ?
#
loop_
_entity_poly.entity_id
_entity_poly.type
_entity_poly.pdbx_seq_one_letter_code
_entity_poly.pdbx_strand_id
1 'polypeptide(L)'
;MEYEIQYRAAIELRQSERRKALEAAEQIVTLARRLRESAAGRERVSVSDTLETIQKQAKRIRSLSGGGESDPVIENWPADLEAGAEQILALAESLKQQLESLDHRVISLTIINGSTSIIRLADYLREHFRSAGS
;
A
#
# COMPACT_ATOMS: atom_id res chain seq x y z
N MET A 1 29.64 -26.48 -0.18
CA MET A 1 28.40 -27.01 -0.76
C MET A 1 27.17 -26.50 -0.02
N GLU A 2 27.12 -26.63 1.30
CA GLU A 2 25.99 -26.16 2.15
C GLU A 2 25.71 -24.65 2.05
N TYR A 3 26.77 -23.82 2.03
CA TYR A 3 26.67 -22.37 1.85
C TYR A 3 26.03 -21.93 0.53
N GLU A 4 26.23 -22.69 -0.56
CA GLU A 4 25.70 -22.33 -1.88
C GLU A 4 24.18 -22.57 -1.96
N ILE A 5 23.70 -23.63 -1.29
CA ILE A 5 22.27 -23.95 -1.21
C ILE A 5 21.54 -22.89 -0.38
N GLN A 6 22.10 -22.50 0.78
CA GLN A 6 21.51 -21.46 1.62
C GLN A 6 21.46 -20.10 0.91
N TYR A 7 22.51 -19.76 0.16
CA TYR A 7 22.57 -18.50 -0.59
C TYR A 7 21.51 -18.43 -1.70
N ARG A 8 21.34 -19.52 -2.47
CA ARG A 8 20.30 -19.60 -3.52
C ARG A 8 18.90 -19.51 -2.92
N ALA A 9 18.63 -20.22 -1.83
CA ALA A 9 17.34 -20.17 -1.14
C ALA A 9 17.00 -18.75 -0.64
N ALA A 10 17.98 -18.01 -0.12
CA ALA A 10 17.79 -16.63 0.32
C ALA A 10 17.44 -15.69 -0.85
N ILE A 11 18.08 -15.86 -2.01
CA ILE A 11 17.77 -15.09 -3.22
C ILE A 11 16.33 -15.36 -3.68
N GLU A 12 15.96 -16.64 -3.78
CA GLU A 12 14.62 -17.04 -4.22
C GLU A 12 13.53 -16.52 -3.28
N LEU A 13 13.77 -16.57 -1.97
CA LEU A 13 12.87 -16.00 -0.98
C LEU A 13 12.69 -14.49 -1.21
N ARG A 14 13.79 -13.74 -1.32
CA ARG A 14 13.73 -12.28 -1.55
C ARG A 14 13.03 -11.91 -2.85
N GLN A 15 13.26 -12.66 -3.92
CA GLN A 15 12.54 -12.45 -5.18
C GLN A 15 11.04 -12.74 -5.03
N SER A 16 10.68 -13.79 -4.27
CA SER A 16 9.29 -14.13 -3.96
C SER A 16 8.60 -13.05 -3.13
N GLU A 17 9.28 -12.52 -2.11
CA GLU A 17 8.79 -11.40 -1.29
C GLU A 17 8.54 -10.16 -2.13
N ARG A 18 9.49 -9.80 -3.01
CA ARG A 18 9.34 -8.68 -3.94
C ARG A 18 8.14 -8.86 -4.88
N ARG A 19 7.95 -10.04 -5.47
CA ARG A 19 6.78 -10.34 -6.31
C ARG A 19 5.47 -10.15 -5.55
N LYS A 20 5.39 -10.69 -4.32
CA LYS A 20 4.21 -10.53 -3.46
C LYS A 20 3.94 -9.06 -3.10
N ALA A 21 4.99 -8.26 -2.90
CA ALA A 21 4.85 -6.83 -2.65
C ALA A 21 4.33 -6.08 -3.88
N LEU A 22 4.82 -6.42 -5.08
CA LEU A 22 4.31 -5.87 -6.35
C LEU A 22 2.84 -6.21 -6.59
N GLU A 23 2.44 -7.47 -6.36
CA GLU A 23 1.04 -7.90 -6.45
C GLU A 23 0.15 -7.12 -5.47
N ALA A 24 0.62 -6.92 -4.23
CA ALA A 24 -0.09 -6.13 -3.24
C ALA A 24 -0.20 -4.65 -3.66
N ALA A 25 0.86 -4.06 -4.22
CA ALA A 25 0.84 -2.68 -4.71
C ALA A 25 -0.14 -2.51 -5.88
N GLU A 26 -0.17 -3.46 -6.83
CA GLU A 26 -1.13 -3.49 -7.94
C GLU A 26 -2.58 -3.54 -7.44
N GLN A 27 -2.84 -4.35 -6.42
CA GLN A 27 -4.15 -4.43 -5.79
C GLN A 27 -4.54 -3.10 -5.14
N ILE A 28 -3.62 -2.42 -4.45
CA ILE A 28 -3.91 -1.10 -3.87
C ILE A 28 -4.25 -0.09 -4.98
N VAL A 29 -3.48 -0.04 -6.07
CA VAL A 29 -3.75 0.85 -7.21
C VAL A 29 -5.15 0.60 -7.77
N THR A 30 -5.50 -0.68 -7.97
CA THR A 30 -6.83 -1.06 -8.49
C THR A 30 -7.94 -0.62 -7.54
N LEU A 31 -7.80 -0.90 -6.24
CA LEU A 31 -8.80 -0.54 -5.24
C LEU A 31 -8.93 0.98 -5.06
N ALA A 32 -7.82 1.72 -5.13
CA ALA A 32 -7.82 3.17 -5.02
C ALA A 32 -8.53 3.84 -6.22
N ARG A 33 -8.36 3.29 -7.44
CA ARG A 33 -9.12 3.75 -8.62
C ARG A 33 -10.61 3.53 -8.45
N ARG A 34 -11.02 2.34 -8.01
CA ARG A 34 -12.43 2.01 -7.73
C ARG A 34 -13.01 2.89 -6.63
N LEU A 35 -12.24 3.16 -5.58
CA LEU A 35 -12.64 4.06 -4.51
C LEU A 35 -12.87 5.49 -5.01
N ARG A 36 -11.99 6.00 -5.87
CA ARG A 36 -12.14 7.30 -6.52
C ARG A 36 -13.38 7.34 -7.42
N GLU A 37 -13.58 6.31 -8.22
CA GLU A 37 -14.78 6.19 -9.07
C GLU A 37 -16.06 6.13 -8.24
N SER A 38 -16.02 5.49 -7.08
CA SER A 38 -17.13 5.49 -6.13
C SER A 38 -17.38 6.84 -5.48
N ALA A 39 -16.33 7.58 -5.13
CA ALA A 39 -16.45 8.94 -4.60
C ALA A 39 -17.08 9.88 -5.65
N ALA A 40 -16.76 9.69 -6.93
CA ALA A 40 -17.35 10.40 -8.06
C ALA A 40 -18.76 9.90 -8.46
N GLY A 41 -19.34 8.94 -7.74
CA GLY A 41 -20.67 8.37 -8.01
C GLY A 41 -20.76 7.49 -9.27
N ARG A 42 -19.62 7.04 -9.81
CA ARG A 42 -19.53 6.23 -11.04
C ARG A 42 -19.52 4.73 -10.77
N GLU A 43 -19.07 4.32 -9.59
CA GLU A 43 -19.06 2.93 -9.14
C GLU A 43 -19.74 2.81 -7.76
N ARG A 44 -20.31 1.65 -7.44
CA ARG A 44 -20.75 1.35 -6.07
C ARG A 44 -19.79 0.34 -5.46
N VAL A 45 -18.97 0.81 -4.52
CA VAL A 45 -18.13 -0.06 -3.68
C VAL A 45 -18.36 0.27 -2.20
N SER A 46 -18.16 -0.71 -1.33
CA SER A 46 -18.11 -0.46 0.11
C SER A 46 -16.84 0.32 0.43
N VAL A 47 -16.98 1.60 0.75
CA VAL A 47 -15.85 2.50 1.09
C VAL A 47 -15.05 1.92 2.26
N SER A 48 -15.74 1.49 3.33
CA SER A 48 -15.10 0.91 4.51
C SER A 48 -14.30 -0.35 4.17
N ASP A 49 -14.89 -1.31 3.46
CA ASP A 49 -14.23 -2.58 3.15
C ASP A 49 -13.08 -2.41 2.15
N THR A 50 -13.24 -1.47 1.21
CA THR A 50 -12.20 -1.12 0.24
C THR A 50 -10.99 -0.52 0.96
N LEU A 51 -11.21 0.45 1.84
CA LEU A 51 -10.15 1.06 2.64
C LEU A 51 -9.48 0.06 3.60
N GLU A 52 -10.25 -0.84 4.22
CA GLU A 52 -9.70 -1.92 5.03
C GLU A 52 -8.78 -2.84 4.22
N THR A 53 -9.19 -3.18 3.00
CA THR A 53 -8.41 -4.04 2.12
C THR A 53 -7.13 -3.35 1.68
N ILE A 54 -7.20 -2.06 1.31
CA ILE A 54 -6.02 -1.22 1.02
C ILE A 54 -5.05 -1.22 2.21
N GLN A 55 -5.55 -0.99 3.42
CA GLN A 55 -4.75 -0.99 4.64
C GLN A 55 -4.04 -2.34 4.86
N LYS A 56 -4.75 -3.46 4.66
CA LYS A 56 -4.18 -4.82 4.79
C LYS A 56 -3.05 -5.06 3.78
N GLN A 57 -3.23 -4.65 2.53
CA GLN A 57 -2.18 -4.79 1.51
C GLN A 57 -0.97 -3.90 1.82
N ALA A 58 -1.20 -2.66 2.27
CA ALA A 58 -0.11 -1.77 2.64
C ALA A 58 0.68 -2.30 3.86
N LYS A 59 0.00 -2.86 4.88
CA LYS A 59 0.64 -3.58 5.99
C LYS A 59 1.50 -4.74 5.49
N ARG A 60 1.00 -5.51 4.51
CA ARG A 60 1.73 -6.62 3.90
C ARG A 60 3.02 -6.14 3.20
N ILE A 61 2.96 -5.07 2.40
CA ILE A 61 4.15 -4.51 1.73
C ILE A 61 5.19 -4.04 2.77
N ARG A 62 4.74 -3.33 3.81
CA ARG A 62 5.61 -2.88 4.89
C ARG A 62 6.34 -4.04 5.56
N SER A 63 5.62 -5.10 5.95
CA SER A 63 6.20 -6.27 6.61
C SER A 63 7.18 -7.01 5.70
N LEU A 64 6.86 -7.19 4.41
CA LEU A 64 7.78 -7.82 3.44
C LEU A 64 9.06 -7.00 3.23
N SER A 65 8.97 -5.68 3.43
CA SER A 65 10.10 -4.76 3.32
C SER A 65 10.92 -4.63 4.60
N GLY A 66 10.61 -5.41 5.65
CA GLY A 66 11.29 -5.34 6.95
C GLY A 66 10.91 -4.12 7.81
N GLY A 67 9.84 -3.42 7.46
CA GLY A 67 9.32 -2.29 8.22
C GLY A 67 8.48 -2.72 9.42
N GLY A 68 8.80 -2.20 10.60
CA GLY A 68 7.96 -2.29 11.79
C GLY A 68 6.86 -1.23 11.82
N GLU A 69 6.17 -1.14 12.96
CA GLU A 69 5.27 0.00 13.21
C GLU A 69 6.11 1.28 13.24
N SER A 70 5.78 2.23 12.37
CA SER A 70 6.49 3.50 12.22
C SER A 70 5.47 4.61 12.06
N ASP A 71 5.82 5.82 12.45
CA ASP A 71 4.95 6.98 12.34
C ASP A 71 5.46 7.93 11.26
N PRO A 72 5.14 7.72 9.97
CA PRO A 72 5.43 8.71 8.95
C PRO A 72 4.49 9.91 9.13
N VAL A 73 5.02 11.09 8.83
CA VAL A 73 4.28 12.34 8.85
C VAL A 73 3.42 12.41 7.59
N ILE A 74 2.10 12.43 7.75
CA ILE A 74 1.19 12.91 6.70
C ILE A 74 1.00 14.39 6.99
N GLU A 75 1.57 15.23 6.13
CA GLU A 75 1.53 16.69 6.31
C GLU A 75 0.18 17.29 5.90
N ASN A 76 -0.51 16.67 4.94
CA ASN A 76 -1.78 17.15 4.40
C ASN A 76 -2.82 16.03 4.39
N TRP A 77 -3.80 16.14 5.30
CA TRP A 77 -4.97 15.27 5.34
C TRP A 77 -5.99 15.72 4.28
N PRO A 78 -6.62 14.78 3.57
CA PRO A 78 -7.58 15.10 2.52
C PRO A 78 -8.87 15.67 3.11
N ALA A 79 -9.47 16.63 2.39
CA ALA A 79 -10.70 17.31 2.78
C ALA A 79 -11.96 16.45 2.55
N ASP A 80 -11.92 15.56 1.57
CA ASP A 80 -13.02 14.67 1.20
C ASP A 80 -12.50 13.29 0.75
N LEU A 81 -13.43 12.37 0.52
CA LEU A 81 -13.12 11.00 0.11
C LEU A 81 -12.46 10.93 -1.27
N GLU A 82 -12.82 11.81 -2.20
CA GLU A 82 -12.26 11.82 -3.56
C GLU A 82 -10.79 12.23 -3.54
N ALA A 83 -10.48 13.33 -2.84
CA ALA A 83 -9.11 13.77 -2.60
C ALA A 83 -8.29 12.71 -1.87
N GLY A 84 -8.88 12.03 -0.88
CA GLY A 84 -8.22 10.94 -0.17
C GLY A 84 -7.95 9.72 -1.04
N ALA A 85 -8.89 9.33 -1.90
CA ALA A 85 -8.73 8.24 -2.85
C ALA A 85 -7.64 8.55 -3.88
N GLU A 86 -7.59 9.80 -4.38
CA GLU A 86 -6.54 10.26 -5.30
C GLU A 86 -5.16 10.25 -4.63
N GLN A 87 -5.06 10.68 -3.36
CA GLN A 87 -3.80 10.67 -2.61
C GLN A 87 -3.30 9.23 -2.37
N ILE A 88 -4.20 8.30 -2.01
CA ILE A 88 -3.86 6.87 -1.90
C ILE A 88 -3.39 6.33 -3.26
N LEU A 89 -4.09 6.67 -4.35
CA LEU A 89 -3.73 6.22 -5.70
C LEU A 89 -2.33 6.68 -6.08
N ALA A 90 -2.03 7.97 -5.91
CA ALA A 90 -0.72 8.54 -6.23
C ALA A 90 0.40 7.88 -5.41
N LEU A 91 0.18 7.66 -4.10
CA LEU A 91 1.14 6.95 -3.26
C LEU A 91 1.32 5.50 -3.70
N ALA A 92 0.25 4.80 -4.07
CA ALA A 92 0.30 3.42 -4.50
C ALA A 92 1.02 3.25 -5.84
N GLU A 93 0.79 4.15 -6.79
CA GLU A 93 1.50 4.17 -8.07
C GLU A 93 3.00 4.45 -7.87
N SER A 94 3.35 5.43 -7.02
CA SER A 94 4.74 5.71 -6.66
C SER A 94 5.40 4.51 -5.96
N LEU A 95 4.69 3.88 -5.01
CA LEU A 95 5.16 2.70 -4.29
C LEU A 95 5.42 1.53 -5.25
N LYS A 96 4.52 1.29 -6.20
CA LYS A 96 4.67 0.27 -7.23
C LYS A 96 5.92 0.53 -8.09
N GLN A 97 6.08 1.75 -8.61
CA GLN A 97 7.24 2.13 -9.41
C GLN A 97 8.55 1.92 -8.64
N GLN A 98 8.58 2.29 -7.35
CA GLN A 98 9.73 2.06 -6.50
C GLN A 98 10.04 0.57 -6.33
N LEU A 99 9.03 -0.28 -6.08
CA LEU A 99 9.20 -1.74 -6.00
C LEU A 99 9.71 -2.35 -7.32
N GLU A 100 9.29 -1.83 -8.47
CA GLU A 100 9.76 -2.23 -9.80
C GLU A 100 11.21 -1.82 -10.03
N SER A 101 11.64 -0.68 -9.48
CA SER A 101 13.02 -0.18 -9.61
C SER A 101 14.02 -0.84 -8.65
N LEU A 102 13.55 -1.39 -7.52
CA LEU A 102 14.42 -1.91 -6.47
C LEU A 102 15.01 -3.28 -6.79
N ASP A 103 16.29 -3.45 -6.47
CA ASP A 103 16.87 -4.79 -6.40
C ASP A 103 16.32 -5.54 -5.17
N HIS A 104 16.05 -6.83 -5.35
CA HIS A 104 15.53 -7.75 -4.33
C HIS A 104 16.35 -7.82 -3.03
N ARG A 105 17.58 -7.30 -3.01
CA ARG A 105 18.47 -7.31 -1.83
C ARG A 105 18.38 -6.04 -0.99
N VAL A 106 17.60 -5.03 -1.39
CA VAL A 106 17.57 -3.71 -0.74
C VAL A 106 16.33 -3.53 0.12
N ILE A 107 16.53 -3.25 1.41
CA ILE A 107 15.49 -2.71 2.29
C ILE A 107 15.35 -1.22 1.98
N SER A 108 14.19 -0.80 1.51
CA SER A 108 13.94 0.59 1.14
C SER A 108 13.07 1.29 2.18
N LEU A 109 13.66 2.27 2.89
CA LEU A 109 12.92 3.17 3.77
C LEU A 109 11.79 3.88 3.03
N THR A 110 11.97 4.17 1.74
CA THR A 110 10.93 4.81 0.92
C THR A 110 9.71 3.91 0.75
N ILE A 111 9.91 2.60 0.56
CA ILE A 111 8.81 1.62 0.50
C ILE A 111 8.09 1.51 1.84
N ILE A 112 8.85 1.48 2.94
CA ILE A 112 8.29 1.43 4.30
C ILE A 112 7.46 2.69 4.58
N ASN A 113 7.99 3.87 4.28
CA ASN A 113 7.32 5.15 4.50
C ASN A 113 6.08 5.31 3.60
N GLY A 114 6.18 4.94 2.32
CA GLY A 114 5.05 4.97 1.39
C GLY A 114 3.93 4.04 1.82
N SER A 115 4.26 2.79 2.17
CA SER A 115 3.29 1.82 2.69
C SER A 115 2.61 2.34 3.97
N THR A 116 3.40 2.95 4.86
CA THR A 116 2.86 3.43 6.14
C THR A 116 1.99 4.68 5.97
N SER A 117 2.30 5.53 5.00
CA SER A 117 1.44 6.66 4.63
C SER A 117 0.09 6.18 4.09
N ILE A 118 0.08 5.14 3.25
CA ILE A 118 -1.17 4.52 2.76
C ILE A 118 -1.99 3.94 3.91
N ILE A 119 -1.35 3.23 4.87
CA ILE A 119 -2.04 2.69 6.06
C ILE A 119 -2.77 3.80 6.81
N ARG A 120 -2.05 4.88 7.13
CA ARG A 120 -2.59 6.00 7.91
C ARG A 120 -3.68 6.77 7.18
N LEU A 121 -3.53 7.00 5.87
CA LEU A 121 -4.60 7.60 5.05
C LEU A 121 -5.83 6.72 5.04
N ALA A 122 -5.68 5.40 4.87
CA ALA A 122 -6.80 4.48 4.90
C ALA A 122 -7.52 4.49 6.26
N ASP A 123 -6.78 4.51 7.36
CA ASP A 123 -7.35 4.61 8.72
C ASP A 123 -8.10 5.94 8.92
N TYR A 124 -7.47 7.07 8.58
CA TYR A 124 -8.10 8.39 8.65
C TYR A 124 -9.40 8.45 7.86
N LEU A 125 -9.39 7.98 6.60
CA LEU A 125 -10.57 8.00 5.74
C LEU A 125 -11.69 7.11 6.31
N ARG A 126 -11.35 5.95 6.89
CA ARG A 126 -12.33 5.06 7.52
C ARG A 126 -12.96 5.68 8.76
N GLU A 127 -12.20 6.42 9.55
CA GLU A 127 -12.69 7.08 10.77
C GLU A 127 -13.53 8.31 10.44
N HIS A 128 -13.03 9.16 9.54
CA HIS A 128 -13.65 10.44 9.21
C HIS A 128 -14.85 10.32 8.27
N PHE A 129 -14.86 9.35 7.36
CA PHE A 129 -15.94 9.16 6.39
C PHE A 129 -16.82 7.94 6.69
N ARG A 130 -16.72 7.38 7.92
CA ARG A 130 -17.52 6.26 8.42
C ARG A 130 -19.04 6.50 8.35
N SER A 131 -19.46 7.76 8.28
CA SER A 131 -20.84 8.24 8.44
C SER A 131 -21.52 8.71 7.15
N ALA A 132 -20.85 8.71 5.99
CA ALA A 132 -21.46 9.16 4.73
C ALA A 132 -22.34 8.10 4.03
N GLY A 133 -22.60 6.97 4.69
CA GLY A 133 -23.31 5.82 4.12
C GLY A 133 -24.34 5.17 5.05
N SER A 134 -25.08 5.96 5.83
CA SER A 134 -26.31 5.52 6.52
C SER A 134 -27.52 6.24 5.96
#